data_AF-A0A7X7R9J0-F1
#
_entry.id   AF-A0A7X7R9J0-F1
#
_cell.length_a   1.000
_cell.length_b   1.000
_cell.length_c   1.000
_cell.angle_alpha   90.00
_cell.angle_beta   90.00
_cell.angle_gamma   90.00
#
_symmetry.space_group_name_H-M   'P 1'
#
loop_
_entity.id
_entity.type
_entity.pdbx_description
1 polymer ?
#
loop_
_entity_poly.entity_id
_entity_poly.type
_entity_poly.pdbx_seq_one_letter_code
_entity_poly.pdbx_strand_id
1 'polypeptide(L)'
;MARSIGTRLAQAGALALVAVAVALALLPGRSAAQASIVCAELGDPDLTRALIEGDAEISRFEIVTPDFLWDAPGQAESRRFPPAKSDVSPNLAGRDDVYLRRLDDAGGQLRVLDFGVREPDALALEGLRGSLVLHEAFQNRRAIGSLFYTGSDNRLAVTALECQRFDAP
;
A
#
# COMPACT_ATOMS: atom_id res chain seq x y z
N MET A 1 45.26 67.08 32.26
CA MET A 1 44.58 65.99 31.52
C MET A 1 43.98 65.01 32.54
N ALA A 2 42.68 64.74 32.42
CA ALA A 2 41.82 63.66 32.98
C ALA A 2 41.95 63.28 34.49
N ARG A 3 40.97 63.61 35.35
CA ARG A 3 39.73 62.83 35.73
C ARG A 3 40.05 61.47 36.39
N SER A 4 39.86 61.25 37.70
CA SER A 4 38.66 61.17 38.57
C SER A 4 38.29 59.70 38.89
N ILE A 5 38.35 59.28 40.16
CA ILE A 5 37.23 58.96 41.09
C ILE A 5 36.52 57.61 40.86
N GLY A 6 36.30 56.87 41.96
CA GLY A 6 35.28 55.81 42.11
C GLY A 6 35.93 54.47 42.51
N THR A 7 36.03 54.01 43.77
CA THR A 7 35.09 53.87 44.88
C THR A 7 33.88 52.96 44.62
N ARG A 8 33.75 51.96 45.52
CA ARG A 8 32.57 51.19 45.97
C ARG A 8 32.25 49.91 45.17
N LEU A 9 32.33 48.75 45.81
CA LEU A 9 31.39 48.12 46.77
C LEU A 9 30.10 47.60 46.11
N ALA A 10 29.84 46.34 46.42
CA ALA A 10 28.55 45.74 46.76
C ALA A 10 27.83 44.86 45.72
N GLN A 11 27.43 43.70 46.27
CA GLN A 11 26.12 43.06 46.19
C GLN A 11 25.78 42.10 45.04
N ALA A 12 25.82 40.82 45.43
CA ALA A 12 24.73 39.84 45.44
C ALA A 12 23.43 40.10 44.65
N GLY A 13 22.92 39.01 44.05
CA GLY A 13 21.58 38.86 43.46
C GLY A 13 21.71 38.53 41.97
N ALA A 14 20.97 37.61 41.37
CA ALA A 14 19.83 36.82 41.80
C ALA A 14 19.68 35.63 40.82
N LEU A 15 19.01 34.57 41.27
CA LEU A 15 18.45 33.52 40.43
C LEU A 15 17.62 34.09 39.28
N ALA A 16 17.79 33.54 38.08
CA ALA A 16 16.75 33.53 37.06
C ALA A 16 16.86 32.25 36.23
N LEU A 17 15.97 31.30 36.54
CA LEU A 17 15.52 30.27 35.61
C LEU A 17 14.97 30.96 34.36
N VAL A 18 15.41 30.55 33.17
CA VAL A 18 14.59 30.64 31.96
C VAL A 18 14.57 29.24 31.35
N ALA A 19 13.47 28.55 31.61
CA ALA A 19 13.09 27.31 30.95
C ALA A 19 12.91 27.60 29.46
N VAL A 20 13.83 27.09 28.63
CA VAL A 20 13.58 26.99 27.18
C VAL A 20 12.71 25.75 26.99
N ALA A 21 11.44 25.99 26.69
CA ALA A 21 10.47 24.96 26.39
C ALA A 21 10.96 24.11 25.21
N VAL A 22 11.24 22.83 25.46
CA VAL A 22 11.27 21.79 24.43
C VAL A 22 9.83 21.57 23.98
N ALA A 23 9.36 22.43 23.08
CA ALA A 23 8.11 22.26 22.36
C ALA A 23 8.43 21.90 20.90
N LEU A 24 9.10 20.77 20.69
CA LEU A 24 9.19 20.14 19.38
C LEU A 24 8.79 18.66 19.49
N ALA A 25 7.90 18.28 18.58
CA ALA A 25 7.46 16.92 18.28
C ALA A 25 6.35 16.30 19.16
N LEU A 26 5.24 17.02 19.33
CA LEU A 26 3.93 16.39 19.20
C LEU A 26 3.29 16.89 17.91
N LEU A 27 3.88 16.50 16.78
CA LEU A 27 3.08 16.44 15.56
C LEU A 27 2.00 15.39 15.86
N PRO A 28 0.69 15.71 15.77
CA PRO A 28 -0.30 14.66 15.70
C PRO A 28 0.15 13.79 14.53
N GLY A 29 0.45 12.52 14.78
CA GLY A 29 0.57 11.55 13.72
C GLY A 29 -0.70 11.70 12.91
N ARG A 30 -0.61 12.29 11.71
CA ARG A 30 -1.67 12.15 10.73
C ARG A 30 -1.78 10.64 10.60
N SER A 31 -2.86 10.07 11.13
CA SER A 31 -3.25 8.73 10.75
C SER A 31 -3.26 8.78 9.23
N ALA A 32 -2.29 8.11 8.59
CA ALA A 32 -2.19 8.14 7.14
C ALA A 32 -3.55 7.66 6.66
N ALA A 33 -4.29 8.55 6.00
CA ALA A 33 -5.60 8.25 5.47
C ALA A 33 -5.44 6.99 4.62
N GLN A 34 -6.16 5.91 4.95
CA GLN A 34 -6.01 4.64 4.27
C GLN A 34 -6.41 4.85 2.80
N ALA A 35 -5.45 4.70 1.90
CA ALA A 35 -5.73 4.78 0.47
C ALA A 35 -6.31 3.44 0.01
N SER A 36 -7.31 3.50 -0.85
CA SER A 36 -7.79 2.36 -1.64
C SER A 36 -7.43 2.61 -3.10
N ILE A 37 -6.86 1.60 -3.75
CA ILE A 37 -6.58 1.60 -5.18
C ILE A 37 -7.33 0.44 -5.79
N VAL A 38 -8.21 0.74 -6.75
CA VAL A 38 -8.94 -0.25 -7.54
C VAL A 38 -8.41 -0.19 -8.96
N CYS A 39 -7.85 -1.29 -9.44
CA CYS A 39 -7.43 -1.43 -10.82
C CYS A 39 -8.32 -2.43 -11.53
N ALA A 40 -8.80 -2.10 -12.71
CA ALA A 40 -9.65 -2.97 -13.52
C ALA A 40 -9.16 -3.01 -14.97
N GLU A 41 -9.38 -4.13 -15.65
CA GLU A 41 -9.02 -4.29 -17.05
C GLU A 41 -9.76 -3.31 -17.97
N LEU A 42 -9.01 -2.74 -18.93
CA LEU A 42 -9.53 -1.72 -19.85
C LEU A 42 -10.61 -2.25 -20.80
N GLY A 43 -10.52 -3.52 -21.19
CA GLY A 43 -11.47 -4.15 -22.13
C GLY A 43 -12.73 -4.68 -21.46
N ASP A 44 -12.58 -5.24 -20.26
CA ASP A 44 -13.67 -5.80 -19.46
C ASP A 44 -13.31 -5.68 -17.96
N PRO A 45 -13.88 -4.71 -17.22
CA PRO A 45 -13.52 -4.47 -15.82
C PRO A 45 -13.95 -5.60 -14.88
N ASP A 46 -14.85 -6.48 -15.33
CA ASP A 46 -15.27 -7.64 -14.56
C ASP A 46 -14.34 -8.83 -14.74
N LEU A 47 -13.51 -8.86 -15.80
CA LEU A 47 -12.65 -9.99 -16.13
C LEU A 47 -11.42 -10.05 -15.21
N THR A 48 -10.68 -8.95 -15.13
CA THR A 48 -9.48 -8.83 -14.30
C THR A 48 -9.57 -7.57 -13.45
N ARG A 49 -9.38 -7.72 -12.13
CA ARG A 49 -9.30 -6.57 -11.22
C ARG A 49 -8.33 -6.83 -10.06
N ALA A 50 -7.79 -5.76 -9.51
CA ALA A 50 -7.00 -5.78 -8.29
C ALA A 50 -7.49 -4.69 -7.33
N LEU A 51 -7.62 -5.02 -6.05
CA LEU A 51 -7.92 -4.09 -4.97
C LEU A 51 -6.73 -4.04 -4.03
N ILE A 52 -6.29 -2.83 -3.70
CA ILE A 52 -5.23 -2.58 -2.73
C ILE A 52 -5.76 -1.60 -1.70
N GLU A 53 -5.64 -1.94 -0.42
CA GLU A 53 -5.94 -0.99 0.68
C GLU A 53 -4.72 -0.85 1.59
N GLY A 54 -4.40 0.38 1.93
CA GLY A 54 -3.22 0.75 2.69
C GLY A 54 -2.38 1.81 1.98
N ASP A 55 -1.43 2.36 2.71
CA ASP A 55 -0.47 3.31 2.15
C ASP A 55 0.94 2.73 2.31
N ALA A 56 1.68 3.11 3.36
CA ALA A 56 3.01 2.55 3.63
C ALA A 56 3.00 1.02 3.82
N GLU A 57 1.97 0.50 4.50
CA GLU A 57 1.74 -0.93 4.67
C GLU A 57 0.44 -1.34 3.96
N ILE A 58 0.52 -2.43 3.19
CA ILE A 58 -0.63 -2.98 2.45
C ILE A 58 -1.41 -3.86 3.41
N SER A 59 -2.55 -3.35 3.87
CA SER A 59 -3.49 -4.05 4.76
C SER A 59 -4.44 -4.99 4.03
N ARG A 60 -4.70 -4.73 2.75
CA ARG A 60 -5.52 -5.59 1.90
C ARG A 60 -4.96 -5.67 0.50
N PHE A 61 -4.90 -6.87 -0.04
CA PHE A 61 -4.66 -7.11 -1.46
C PHE A 61 -5.58 -8.20 -1.96
N GLU A 62 -6.39 -7.90 -2.97
CA GLU A 62 -7.22 -8.87 -3.67
C GLU A 62 -6.98 -8.80 -5.17
N ILE A 63 -7.09 -9.93 -5.83
CA ILE A 63 -6.92 -10.09 -7.26
C ILE A 63 -8.00 -11.02 -7.81
N VAL A 64 -8.61 -10.62 -8.92
CA VAL A 64 -9.54 -11.45 -9.69
C VAL A 64 -8.95 -11.58 -11.08
N THR A 65 -8.83 -12.82 -11.53
CA THR A 65 -8.41 -13.18 -12.88
C THR A 65 -9.19 -14.41 -13.32
N PRO A 66 -9.27 -14.71 -14.63
CA PRO A 66 -9.85 -15.96 -15.12
C PRO A 66 -9.08 -17.22 -14.70
N ASP A 67 -7.81 -17.08 -14.33
CA ASP A 67 -6.90 -18.22 -14.10
C ASP A 67 -6.87 -18.72 -12.66
N PHE A 68 -7.39 -17.93 -11.71
CA PHE A 68 -7.38 -18.24 -10.29
C PHE A 68 -8.80 -18.39 -9.75
N LEU A 69 -9.09 -19.57 -9.20
CA LEU A 69 -10.29 -19.85 -8.44
C LEU A 69 -9.93 -20.24 -7.00
N TRP A 70 -10.65 -19.67 -6.06
CA TRP A 70 -10.42 -19.73 -4.63
C TRP A 70 -11.53 -20.53 -3.95
N ASP A 71 -11.20 -21.17 -2.83
CA ASP A 71 -12.22 -21.84 -2.01
C ASP A 71 -13.16 -20.81 -1.36
N ALA A 72 -14.46 -21.02 -1.56
CA ALA A 72 -15.53 -20.21 -0.99
C ALA A 72 -16.70 -21.11 -0.55
N PRO A 73 -16.58 -21.81 0.60
CA PRO A 73 -17.61 -22.75 1.05
C PRO A 73 -18.98 -22.08 1.18
N GLY A 74 -20.02 -22.76 0.69
CA GLY A 74 -21.40 -22.25 0.70
C GLY A 74 -21.77 -21.38 -0.51
N GLN A 75 -20.83 -21.10 -1.42
CA GLN A 75 -21.11 -20.44 -2.68
C GLN A 75 -21.83 -21.39 -3.66
N ALA A 76 -23.02 -20.99 -4.11
CA ALA A 76 -23.78 -21.75 -5.11
C ALA A 76 -23.06 -21.76 -6.47
N GLU A 77 -23.36 -22.72 -7.34
CA GLU A 77 -22.85 -22.73 -8.71
C GLU A 77 -23.33 -21.50 -9.49
N SER A 78 -22.45 -20.92 -10.31
CA SER A 78 -22.80 -19.86 -11.25
C SER A 78 -22.27 -20.17 -12.64
N ARG A 79 -22.65 -19.35 -13.63
CA ARG A 79 -22.05 -19.42 -14.97
C ARG A 79 -20.53 -19.22 -14.97
N ARG A 80 -19.98 -18.59 -13.93
CA ARG A 80 -18.59 -18.16 -13.86
C ARG A 80 -17.71 -19.10 -13.03
N PHE A 81 -18.28 -19.86 -12.10
CA PHE A 81 -17.51 -20.73 -11.21
C PHE A 81 -18.31 -21.97 -10.77
N PRO A 82 -17.64 -23.12 -10.56
CA PRO A 82 -18.22 -24.30 -9.92
C PRO A 82 -18.71 -24.03 -8.48
N PRO A 83 -19.53 -24.93 -7.89
CA PRO A 83 -19.91 -24.86 -6.48
C PRO A 83 -18.70 -24.73 -5.54
N ALA A 84 -18.85 -23.94 -4.48
CA ALA A 84 -17.82 -23.69 -3.46
C ALA A 84 -16.52 -23.05 -3.96
N LYS A 85 -16.52 -22.50 -5.18
CA LYS A 85 -15.39 -21.74 -5.75
C LYS A 85 -15.80 -20.30 -6.04
N SER A 86 -14.83 -19.40 -5.94
CA SER A 86 -14.97 -17.98 -6.27
C SER A 86 -13.76 -17.53 -7.07
N ASP A 87 -13.93 -16.60 -7.99
CA ASP A 87 -12.81 -15.91 -8.64
C ASP A 87 -12.36 -14.66 -7.86
N VAL A 88 -13.10 -14.30 -6.81
CA VAL A 88 -12.70 -13.27 -5.85
C VAL A 88 -11.69 -13.86 -4.88
N SER A 89 -10.45 -13.38 -4.93
CA SER A 89 -9.44 -13.83 -3.98
C SER A 89 -9.81 -13.44 -2.55
N PRO A 90 -9.43 -14.25 -1.55
CA PRO A 90 -9.37 -13.78 -0.17
C PRO A 90 -8.36 -12.62 -0.08
N ASN A 91 -8.35 -11.93 1.05
CA ASN A 91 -7.27 -10.98 1.34
C ASN A 91 -5.93 -11.72 1.37
N LEU A 92 -5.04 -11.36 0.45
CA LEU A 92 -3.70 -11.92 0.31
C LEU A 92 -2.69 -11.22 1.22
N ALA A 93 -3.00 -10.01 1.68
CA ALA A 93 -2.16 -9.29 2.63
C ALA A 93 -2.16 -9.99 4.00
N GLY A 94 -0.98 -10.13 4.59
CA GLY A 94 -0.79 -10.73 5.92
C GLY A 94 -0.92 -12.25 5.97
N ARG A 95 -1.08 -12.94 4.84
CA ARG A 95 -1.02 -14.40 4.80
C ARG A 95 0.43 -14.88 4.89
N ASP A 96 0.69 -15.90 5.70
CA ASP A 96 2.05 -16.41 5.93
C ASP A 96 2.72 -16.99 4.67
N ASP A 97 1.91 -17.59 3.79
CA ASP A 97 2.34 -18.22 2.54
C ASP A 97 2.50 -17.22 1.38
N VAL A 98 2.07 -15.97 1.54
CA VAL A 98 2.17 -14.92 0.51
C VAL A 98 3.21 -13.88 0.92
N TYR A 99 4.07 -13.49 -0.02
CA TYR A 99 4.84 -12.27 0.11
C TYR A 99 4.16 -11.16 -0.68
N LEU A 100 4.19 -9.96 -0.10
CA LEU A 100 3.91 -8.71 -0.81
C LEU A 100 5.15 -7.82 -0.68
N ARG A 101 5.58 -7.23 -1.78
CA ARG A 101 6.67 -6.27 -1.80
C ARG A 101 6.25 -5.02 -2.56
N ARG A 102 6.12 -3.93 -1.81
CA ARG A 102 5.86 -2.60 -2.33
C ARG A 102 7.16 -1.94 -2.78
N LEU A 103 7.13 -1.30 -3.93
CA LEU A 103 8.17 -0.41 -4.42
C LEU A 103 7.53 0.93 -4.76
N ASP A 104 8.10 1.99 -4.20
CA ASP A 104 7.62 3.35 -4.35
C ASP A 104 8.43 4.13 -5.39
N ASP A 105 7.82 5.18 -5.94
CA ASP A 105 8.53 6.20 -6.70
C ASP A 105 9.31 7.16 -5.77
N ALA A 106 9.99 8.14 -6.37
CA ALA A 106 10.76 9.14 -5.62
C ALA A 106 9.91 10.03 -4.69
N GLY A 107 8.59 10.08 -4.90
CA GLY A 107 7.63 10.78 -4.06
C GLY A 107 6.99 9.90 -2.97
N GLY A 108 7.43 8.64 -2.84
CA GLY A 108 6.88 7.69 -1.86
C GLY A 108 5.52 7.11 -2.26
N GLN A 109 5.09 7.28 -3.51
CA GLN A 109 3.84 6.73 -4.01
C GLN A 109 4.05 5.35 -4.62
N LEU A 110 3.04 4.48 -4.50
CA LEU A 110 3.09 3.11 -5.03
C LEU A 110 3.44 3.16 -6.51
N ARG A 111 4.47 2.41 -6.91
CA ARG A 111 4.85 2.22 -8.30
C ARG A 111 4.70 0.78 -8.74
N VAL A 112 5.12 -0.15 -7.88
CA VAL A 112 5.01 -1.59 -8.12
C VAL A 112 4.56 -2.28 -6.84
N LEU A 113 3.64 -3.23 -6.98
CA LEU A 113 3.31 -4.22 -5.96
C LEU A 113 3.66 -5.60 -6.52
N ASP A 114 4.78 -6.16 -6.08
CA ASP A 114 5.15 -7.53 -6.37
C ASP A 114 4.47 -8.46 -5.36
N PHE A 115 4.00 -9.61 -5.82
CA PHE A 115 3.37 -10.60 -4.97
C PHE A 115 3.70 -12.01 -5.44
N GLY A 116 3.61 -12.95 -4.51
CA GLY A 116 3.65 -14.35 -4.85
C GLY A 116 3.67 -15.26 -3.63
N VAL A 117 3.62 -16.56 -3.90
CA VAL A 117 3.67 -17.58 -2.86
C VAL A 117 5.12 -17.89 -2.50
N ARG A 118 5.41 -17.99 -1.20
CA ARG A 118 6.73 -18.34 -0.67
C ARG A 118 7.05 -19.83 -0.85
N GLU A 119 6.04 -20.67 -0.66
CA GLU A 119 6.12 -22.13 -0.80
C GLU A 119 5.43 -22.56 -2.11
N PRO A 120 6.18 -22.96 -3.15
CA PRO A 120 5.61 -23.25 -4.47
C PRO A 120 4.58 -24.39 -4.47
N ASP A 121 4.60 -25.25 -3.44
CA ASP A 121 3.70 -26.41 -3.30
C ASP A 121 2.45 -26.11 -2.45
N ALA A 122 2.19 -24.84 -2.10
CA ALA A 122 0.95 -24.46 -1.43
C ALA A 122 -0.21 -24.59 -2.44
N LEU A 123 -0.79 -25.81 -2.53
CA LEU A 123 -1.76 -26.22 -3.57
C LEU A 123 -2.94 -25.25 -3.77
N ALA A 124 -3.37 -24.54 -2.73
CA ALA A 124 -4.46 -23.57 -2.82
C ALA A 124 -4.07 -22.26 -3.52
N LEU A 125 -2.78 -21.95 -3.59
CA LEU A 125 -2.20 -20.73 -4.17
C LEU A 125 -1.17 -21.02 -5.27
N GLU A 126 -1.03 -22.28 -5.68
CA GLU A 126 -0.03 -22.71 -6.66
C GLU A 126 -0.11 -21.85 -7.92
N GLY A 127 1.04 -21.34 -8.37
CA GLY A 127 1.14 -20.47 -9.54
C GLY A 127 0.86 -18.99 -9.28
N LEU A 128 0.33 -18.59 -8.10
CA LEU A 128 0.15 -17.18 -7.75
C LEU A 128 1.51 -16.48 -7.61
N ARG A 129 1.91 -15.80 -8.68
CA ARG A 129 3.06 -14.91 -8.72
C ARG A 129 2.80 -13.82 -9.74
N GLY A 130 3.19 -12.60 -9.41
CA GLY A 130 2.95 -11.48 -10.30
C GLY A 130 3.41 -10.14 -9.75
N SER A 131 3.13 -9.12 -10.55
CA SER A 131 3.42 -7.73 -10.25
C SER A 131 2.32 -6.85 -10.81
N LEU A 132 1.77 -5.95 -9.99
CA LEU A 132 1.04 -4.80 -10.47
C LEU A 132 2.03 -3.65 -10.65
N VAL A 133 2.08 -3.08 -11.85
CA VAL A 133 2.95 -1.94 -12.19
C VAL A 133 2.08 -0.76 -12.61
N LEU A 134 2.26 0.39 -11.96
CA LEU A 134 1.69 1.66 -12.41
C LEU A 134 2.69 2.35 -13.35
N HIS A 135 2.25 2.70 -14.56
CA HIS A 135 3.13 3.28 -15.59
C HIS A 135 3.30 4.78 -15.43
N GLU A 136 2.42 5.42 -14.67
CA GLU A 136 2.42 6.85 -14.38
C GLU A 136 2.03 7.11 -12.92
N ALA A 137 2.26 8.34 -12.46
CA ALA A 137 1.69 8.80 -11.20
C ALA A 137 0.18 9.00 -11.37
N PHE A 138 -0.57 8.97 -10.27
CA PHE A 138 -2.01 9.26 -10.32
C PHE A 138 -2.27 10.70 -10.76
N GLN A 139 -2.95 10.87 -11.88
CA GLN A 139 -3.44 12.14 -12.40
C GLN A 139 -4.95 12.16 -12.26
N ASN A 140 -5.51 13.14 -11.54
CA ASN A 140 -6.95 13.18 -11.24
C ASN A 140 -7.48 11.88 -10.62
N ARG A 141 -6.70 11.27 -9.72
CA ARG A 141 -6.98 9.97 -9.08
C ARG A 141 -6.99 8.76 -10.04
N ARG A 142 -6.47 8.90 -11.26
CA ARG A 142 -6.39 7.82 -12.26
C ARG A 142 -4.96 7.57 -12.70
N ALA A 143 -4.62 6.32 -13.02
CA ALA A 143 -3.34 5.94 -13.60
C ALA A 143 -3.52 4.71 -14.48
N ILE A 144 -2.76 4.60 -15.57
CA ILE A 144 -2.65 3.36 -16.33
C ILE A 144 -1.61 2.44 -15.69
N GLY A 145 -1.95 1.16 -15.64
CA GLY A 145 -1.07 0.12 -15.12
C GLY A 145 -1.10 -1.15 -15.94
N SER A 146 -0.30 -2.12 -15.52
CA SER A 146 -0.37 -3.49 -16.00
C SER A 146 -0.25 -4.47 -14.86
N LEU A 147 -1.03 -5.53 -14.93
CA LEU A 147 -0.90 -6.68 -14.07
C LEU A 147 -0.21 -7.79 -14.86
N PHE A 148 0.96 -8.19 -14.36
CA PHE A 148 1.69 -9.36 -14.82
C PHE A 148 1.41 -10.47 -13.83
N TYR A 149 1.02 -11.64 -14.31
CA TYR A 149 0.88 -12.80 -13.44
C TYR A 149 1.14 -14.08 -14.23
N THR A 150 1.54 -15.14 -13.53
CA THR A 150 1.60 -16.47 -14.13
C THR A 150 0.31 -17.21 -13.83
N GLY A 151 -0.38 -17.70 -14.84
CA GLY A 151 -1.56 -18.56 -14.66
C GLY A 151 -1.20 -19.93 -14.09
N SER A 152 -2.23 -20.71 -13.75
CA SER A 152 -2.10 -22.07 -13.22
C SER A 152 -1.45 -23.05 -14.22
N ASP A 153 -1.48 -22.75 -15.52
CA ASP A 153 -0.78 -23.50 -16.57
C ASP A 153 0.70 -23.09 -16.76
N ASN A 154 1.23 -22.28 -15.84
CA ASN A 154 2.56 -21.68 -15.87
C ASN A 154 2.81 -20.69 -17.04
N ARG A 155 1.77 -20.22 -17.74
CA ARG A 155 1.92 -19.19 -18.77
C ARG A 155 1.87 -17.80 -18.18
N LEU A 156 2.66 -16.90 -18.78
CA LEU A 156 2.62 -15.48 -18.45
C LEU A 156 1.38 -14.85 -19.08
N ALA A 157 0.58 -14.18 -18.26
CA ALA A 157 -0.48 -13.28 -18.68
C ALA A 157 -0.08 -11.84 -18.37
N VAL A 158 -0.50 -10.92 -19.25
CA VAL A 158 -0.30 -9.48 -19.09
C VAL A 158 -1.60 -8.77 -19.42
N THR A 159 -2.15 -8.07 -18.44
CA THR A 159 -3.42 -7.35 -18.58
C THR A 159 -3.18 -5.85 -18.40
N ALA A 160 -3.69 -5.04 -19.34
CA ALA A 160 -3.66 -3.59 -19.24
C ALA A 160 -4.82 -3.10 -18.35
N LEU A 161 -4.50 -2.23 -17.39
CA LEU A 161 -5.42 -1.82 -16.33
C LEU A 161 -5.60 -0.30 -16.32
N GLU A 162 -6.81 0.14 -15.97
CA GLU A 162 -7.08 1.46 -15.45
C GLU A 162 -7.19 1.39 -13.92
N CYS A 163 -6.37 2.15 -13.22
CA CYS A 163 -6.32 2.22 -11.77
C CYS A 163 -6.91 3.53 -11.26
N GLN A 164 -7.79 3.44 -10.26
CA GLN A 164 -8.38 4.57 -9.57
C GLN A 164 -7.99 4.57 -8.09
N ARG A 165 -7.54 5.72 -7.59
CA ARG A 165 -7.20 5.94 -6.18
C ARG A 165 -8.33 6.65 -5.45
N PHE A 166 -8.61 6.18 -4.25
CA PHE A 166 -9.56 6.75 -3.32
C PHE A 166 -8.84 7.00 -2.00
N ASP A 167 -8.63 8.27 -1.67
CA ASP A 167 -8.05 8.63 -0.38
C ASP A 167 -9.16 8.62 0.67
N ALA A 168 -8.88 8.09 1.87
CA ALA A 168 -9.81 8.22 2.98
C ALA A 168 -10.03 9.71 3.33
N PRO A 169 -11.24 10.07 3.77
CA PRO A 169 -11.61 11.46 4.09
C PRO A 169 -10.78 12.07 5.22
#